data_AF-A0AAW9AAH9-F1
#
_entry.id   AF-A0AAW9AAH9-F1
#
_cell.length_a   1.000
_cell.length_b   1.000
_cell.length_c   1.000
_cell.angle_alpha   90.00
_cell.angle_beta   90.00
_cell.angle_gamma   90.00
#
_symmetry.space_group_name_H-M   'P 1'
#
loop_
_entity.id
_entity.type
_entity.pdbx_description
1 polymer ?
#
loop_
_entity_poly.entity_id
_entity_poly.type
_entity_poly.pdbx_seq_one_letter_code
_entity_poly.pdbx_strand_id
1 'polypeptide(L)' 'MNVILMPFLYFPEDKSEYIPAAISFVFFMILLAFTFMWIKRTSKKQEAETRELEERILRERREAKEQQQDNL' A
#
# COMPACT_ATOMS: atom_id res chain seq x y z
N MET A 1 -42.37 -18.92 7.52
CA MET A 1 -41.74 -18.10 8.58
C MET A 1 -40.51 -18.86 9.03
N ASN A 2 -39.31 -18.49 8.55
CA ASN A 2 -38.07 -19.10 9.02
C ASN A 2 -37.11 -17.99 9.43
N VAL A 3 -36.74 -18.03 10.70
CA VAL A 3 -36.09 -16.97 11.44
C VAL A 3 -34.59 -17.18 11.27
N ILE A 4 -34.03 -16.69 10.15
CA ILE A 4 -32.59 -16.52 9.98
C ILE A 4 -32.20 -15.29 10.83
N LEU A 5 -32.16 -15.43 12.15
CA LEU A 5 -31.72 -14.37 13.04
C LEU A 5 -30.41 -14.78 13.74
N MET A 6 -29.31 -14.27 13.20
CA MET A 6 -28.02 -14.03 13.88
C MET A 6 -27.32 -15.19 14.61
N PRO A 7 -26.65 -16.13 13.90
CA PRO A 7 -25.62 -16.97 14.55
C PRO A 7 -24.31 -16.22 14.88
N PHE A 8 -24.22 -14.92 14.62
CA PHE A 8 -22.93 -14.19 14.60
C PHE A 8 -22.66 -13.29 15.81
N LEU A 9 -23.67 -13.00 16.64
CA LEU A 9 -23.49 -12.19 17.86
C LEU A 9 -23.52 -13.06 19.13
N TYR A 10 -22.84 -14.20 19.10
CA TYR A 10 -22.58 -14.99 20.30
C TYR A 10 -21.41 -14.36 21.06
N PHE A 11 -21.71 -13.80 22.23
CA PHE A 11 -20.69 -13.33 23.16
C PHE A 11 -20.48 -14.42 24.20
N PRO A 12 -19.32 -15.11 24.19
CA PRO A 12 -19.06 -16.09 25.24
C PRO A 12 -19.05 -15.43 26.62
N GLU A 13 -19.67 -16.12 27.57
CA GLU A 13 -19.70 -15.73 28.98
C GLU A 13 -18.29 -15.83 29.59
N ASP A 14 -17.53 -16.87 29.22
CA ASP A 14 -16.12 -17.01 29.59
C ASP A 14 -15.21 -16.20 28.65
N LYS A 15 -14.41 -15.31 29.23
CA LYS A 15 -13.48 -14.45 28.47
C LYS A 15 -12.39 -15.23 27.74
N SER A 16 -12.10 -16.45 28.18
CA SER A 16 -11.09 -17.33 27.59
C SER A 16 -11.45 -17.75 26.15
N GLU A 17 -12.73 -17.80 25.82
CA GLU A 17 -13.20 -18.15 24.47
C GLU A 17 -12.89 -17.05 23.43
N TYR A 18 -12.54 -15.81 23.84
CA TYR A 18 -12.07 -14.76 22.92
C TYR A 18 -10.58 -14.88 22.56
N ILE A 19 -9.80 -15.71 23.27
CA ILE A 19 -8.36 -15.85 23.04
C ILE A 19 -8.03 -16.18 21.57
N PRO A 20 -8.72 -17.13 20.90
CA PRO A 20 -8.48 -17.41 19.49
C PRO A 20 -8.70 -16.18 18.60
N ALA A 21 -9.76 -15.42 18.84
CA ALA A 21 -10.07 -14.21 18.08
C ALA A 21 -9.00 -13.12 18.29
N ALA A 22 -8.51 -12.95 19.52
CA ALA A 22 -7.44 -12.01 19.84
C ALA A 22 -6.13 -12.39 19.13
N ILE A 23 -5.78 -13.69 19.11
CA ILE A 23 -4.59 -14.18 18.40
C ILE A 23 -4.71 -13.91 16.89
N SER A 24 -5.85 -14.24 16.28
CA SER A 24 -6.09 -13.97 14.86
C SER A 24 -5.99 -12.47 14.56
N PHE A 25 -6.61 -11.63 15.39
CA PHE A 25 -6.57 -10.19 15.23
C PHE A 25 -5.13 -9.66 15.29
N VAL A 26 -4.35 -10.05 16.31
CA VAL A 26 -2.94 -9.65 16.45
C VAL A 26 -2.12 -10.12 15.25
N PHE A 27 -2.33 -11.35 14.77
CA PHE A 27 -1.66 -11.88 13.59
C PHE A 27 -1.94 -11.01 12.34
N PHE A 28 -3.21 -10.69 12.08
CA PHE A 28 -3.57 -9.81 10.95
C PHE A 28 -3.04 -8.38 11.12
N MET A 29 -3.05 -7.84 12.34
CA MET A 29 -2.48 -6.51 12.62
C MET A 29 -0.98 -6.47 12.31
N ILE A 30 -0.25 -7.52 12.68
CA ILE A 30 1.18 -7.65 12.36
C ILE A 30 1.38 -7.70 10.84
N LEU A 31 0.62 -8.54 10.13
CA LEU A 31 0.70 -8.63 8.67
C LEU A 31 0.36 -7.30 7.98
N LEU A 32 -0.65 -6.59 8.47
CA LEU A 32 -1.05 -5.29 7.96
C LEU A 32 0.09 -4.27 8.12
N ALA A 33 0.70 -4.21 9.32
CA ALA A 33 1.82 -3.33 9.59
C ALA A 33 3.01 -3.63 8.66
N PHE A 34 3.36 -4.91 8.50
CA PHE A 34 4.42 -5.33 7.59
C PHE A 34 4.13 -4.96 6.13
N THR A 35 2.91 -5.23 5.67
CA THR A 35 2.48 -4.90 4.31
C THR A 35 2.56 -3.38 4.07
N PHE A 36 2.06 -2.58 5.01
CA PHE A 36 2.11 -1.13 4.92
C PHE A 36 3.56 -0.61 4.88
N MET A 37 4.43 -1.14 5.73
CA MET A 37 5.85 -0.82 5.74
C MET A 37 6.53 -1.19 4.43
N TRP A 38 6.21 -2.35 3.86
CA TRP A 38 6.76 -2.80 2.58
C TRP A 38 6.33 -1.89 1.43
N ILE A 39 5.03 -1.58 1.32
CA ILE A 39 4.50 -0.67 0.29
C ILE A 39 5.18 0.69 0.38
N LYS A 40 5.28 1.27 1.59
CA LYS A 40 5.94 2.57 1.80
C LYS A 40 7.40 2.55 1.36
N ARG A 41 8.14 1.48 1.62
CA ARG A 41 9.54 1.36 1.20
C ARG A 41 9.66 1.23 -0.32
N THR A 42 8.82 0.42 -0.94
CA THR A 42 8.79 0.22 -2.39
C THR A 42 8.41 1.51 -3.13
N SER A 43 7.41 2.23 -2.62
CA SER A 43 6.96 3.52 -3.20
C SER A 43 8.08 4.55 -3.22
N LYS A 44 8.85 4.70 -2.13
CA LYS A 44 10.00 5.61 -2.10
C LYS A 44 11.08 5.27 -3.13
N LYS A 45 11.31 3.97 -3.37
CA LYS A 45 12.29 3.53 -4.36
C LYS A 45 11.81 3.87 -5.78
N GLN A 46 10.55 3.58 -6.07
CA GLN A 46 9.94 3.88 -7.37
C GLN A 46 9.89 5.38 -7.66
N GLU A 47 9.62 6.19 -6.63
CA GLU A 47 9.63 7.65 -6.76
C GLU A 47 11.01 8.18 -7.15
N ALA A 48 12.08 7.68 -6.52
CA ALA A 48 13.44 8.07 -6.85
C ALA A 48 13.83 7.69 -8.29
N GLU A 49 13.55 6.45 -8.69
CA GLU A 49 13.85 5.97 -10.06
C GLU A 49 13.06 6.76 -11.12
N THR A 50 11.79 7.08 -10.83
CA THR A 50 10.94 7.86 -11.75
C THR A 50 11.43 9.29 -11.90
N ARG A 51 11.83 9.94 -10.80
CA ARG A 51 12.38 11.31 -10.83
C ARG A 51 13.64 11.39 -11.69
N GLU A 52 14.57 10.43 -11.56
CA GLU A 52 15.77 10.40 -12.39
C GLU A 52 15.45 10.23 -13.87
N LEU A 53 14.46 9.40 -14.20
CA LEU A 53 14.01 9.19 -15.57
C LEU A 53 13.36 10.46 -16.15
N GLU A 54 12.48 11.10 -15.39
CA GLU A 54 11.84 12.37 -15.77
C GLU A 54 12.87 13.46 -16.03
N GLU A 55 13.87 13.61 -15.15
CA GLU A 55 14.95 14.58 -15.33
C GLU A 55 15.75 14.33 -16.61
N ARG A 56 16.08 13.08 -16.93
CA ARG A 56 16.78 12.72 -18.17
C ARG A 56 15.97 13.10 -19.41
N ILE A 57 14.69 12.71 -19.44
CA ILE A 57 13.79 13.03 -20.56
C ILE A 57 13.64 14.55 -20.73
N LEU A 58 13.53 15.30 -19.64
CA LEU A 58 13.42 16.75 -19.68
C LEU A 58 14.70 17.42 -20.20
N ARG A 59 15.88 16.91 -19.84
CA ARG A 59 17.17 17.38 -20.37
C ARG A 59 17.27 17.12 -21.87
N GLU A 60 17.03 15.89 -22.32
CA GLU A 60 17.06 15.53 -23.75
C GLU A 60 16.08 16.38 -24.57
N ARG A 61 14.87 16.62 -24.05
CA ARG A 61 13.89 17.49 -24.73
C ARG A 61 14.31 18.95 -24.78
N ARG A 62 15.04 19.43 -23.78
CA ARG A 62 15.57 20.81 -23.78
C ARG A 62 16.66 20.95 -24.83
N GLU A 63 17.61 20.02 -24.84
CA GLU A 63 18.70 19.97 -25.82
C GLU A 63 18.16 19.87 -27.26
N ALA A 64 17.17 19.01 -27.50
CA ALA A 64 16.53 18.89 -28.81
C ALA A 64 15.80 20.17 -29.26
N LYS A 65 15.21 20.93 -28.33
CA LYS A 65 14.58 22.22 -28.64
C LYS A 65 15.62 23.30 -28.94
N GLU A 66 16.70 23.36 -28.16
CA GLU A 66 17.80 24.30 -28.38
C GLU A 66 18.45 24.06 -29.75
N GLN A 67 18.70 22.79 -30.12
CA GLN A 67 19.20 22.42 -31.45
C GLN A 67 18.22 22.78 -32.58
N GLN A 68 16.91 22.65 -32.38
CA GLN A 68 15.93 23.06 -33.40
C GLN A 68 15.86 24.57 -33.58
N GLN A 69 16.10 25.33 -32.51
CA GLN A 69 16.08 26.79 -32.55
C GLN A 69 17.35 27.39 -33.17
N ASP A 70 18.51 26.77 -32.98
CA ASP A 70 19.78 27.19 -33.61
C ASP A 70 19.84 26.90 -35.12
N ASN A 71 19.02 25.96 -35.60
CA ASN A 71 18.95 25.57 -37.02
C ASN A 71 17.92 26.39 -37.83
N LEU A 72 17.33 27.44 -37.23
CA LEU A 72 16.25 28.27 -37.78
C LEU A 72 16.70 29.73 -37.89
#